data_AF-A0A1F2YBE1-F1
#
_entry.id   AF-A0A1F2YBE1-F1
#
_cell.length_a   1.000
_cell.length_b   1.000
_cell.length_c   1.000
_cell.angle_alpha   90.00
_cell.angle_beta   90.00
_cell.angle_gamma   90.00
#
_symmetry.space_group_name_H-M   'P 1'
#
loop_
_entity.id
_entity.type
_entity.pdbx_description
1 polymer ?
#
loop_
_entity_poly.entity_id
_entity_poly.type
_entity_poly.pdbx_seq_one_letter_code
_entity_poly.pdbx_strand_id
1 'polypeptide(L)'
;MIAFTDWAVEILQRTWQAARRFDPDAAVRMQRSAVGVEFVLTDERAETDELVPGDAFELLVEEGLEGTVDVVEPHDRLILRPPGDAERSVKPH
;
A
#
# COMPACT_ATOMS: atom_id res chain seq x y z
N MET A 1 -9.98 5.94 6.72
CA MET A 1 -8.98 5.17 7.52
C MET A 1 -8.43 4.02 6.68
N ILE A 2 -7.10 3.85 6.66
CA ILE A 2 -6.42 2.75 5.97
C ILE A 2 -5.95 1.70 6.98
N ALA A 3 -6.22 0.44 6.68
CA ALA A 3 -5.70 -0.73 7.39
C ALA A 3 -4.87 -1.60 6.44
N PHE A 4 -4.05 -2.50 6.98
CA PHE A 4 -3.20 -3.41 6.20
C PHE A 4 -3.40 -4.85 6.69
N THR A 5 -3.44 -5.80 5.77
CA THR A 5 -3.27 -7.22 6.13
C THR A 5 -1.80 -7.53 6.38
N ASP A 6 -1.51 -8.59 7.15
CA ASP A 6 -0.13 -9.01 7.45
C ASP A 6 0.67 -9.25 6.15
N TRP A 7 0.02 -9.80 5.13
CA TRP A 7 0.67 -10.03 3.85
C TRP A 7 0.94 -8.71 3.09
N ALA A 8 -0.01 -7.77 3.09
CA ALA A 8 0.21 -6.45 2.51
C ALA A 8 1.39 -5.74 3.19
N VAL A 9 1.50 -5.85 4.52
CA VAL A 9 2.66 -5.35 5.27
C VAL A 9 3.96 -5.98 4.76
N GLU A 10 4.03 -7.31 4.62
CA GLU A 10 5.24 -7.97 4.12
C GLU A 10 5.66 -7.49 2.72
N ILE A 11 4.70 -7.35 1.79
CA ILE A 11 4.98 -6.92 0.42
C ILE A 11 5.40 -5.45 0.37
N LEU A 12 4.71 -4.58 1.12
CA LEU A 12 5.02 -3.15 1.20
C LEU A 12 6.38 -2.91 1.87
N GLN A 13 6.70 -3.62 2.95
CA GLN A 13 8.02 -3.55 3.59
C GLN A 13 9.13 -3.90 2.61
N ARG A 14 9.02 -5.02 1.89
CA ARG A 14 10.04 -5.45 0.91
C ARG A 14 10.19 -4.44 -0.22
N THR A 15 9.07 -3.94 -0.74
CA THR A 15 9.05 -2.94 -1.82
C THR A 15 9.71 -1.63 -1.37
N TRP A 16 9.33 -1.12 -0.20
CA TRP A 16 9.86 0.11 0.37
C TRP A 16 11.36 0.01 0.67
N GLN A 17 11.80 -1.09 1.30
CA GLN A 17 13.22 -1.33 1.56
C GLN A 17 14.04 -1.48 0.27
N ALA A 18 13.50 -2.16 -0.75
CA ALA A 18 14.14 -2.30 -2.04
C ALA A 18 14.27 -0.94 -2.74
N ALA A 19 13.21 -0.13 -2.76
CA ALA A 19 13.24 1.21 -3.34
C ALA A 19 14.29 2.10 -2.64
N ARG A 20 14.29 2.11 -1.31
CA ARG A 20 15.24 2.90 -0.50
C ARG A 20 16.69 2.51 -0.65
N ARG A 21 16.96 1.30 -1.12
CA ARG A 21 18.31 0.86 -1.45
C ARG A 21 18.86 1.58 -2.68
N PHE A 22 18.00 1.96 -3.61
CA PHE A 22 18.39 2.69 -4.82
C PHE A 22 18.29 4.20 -4.62
N ASP A 23 17.26 4.67 -3.92
CA ASP A 23 17.03 6.09 -3.65
C ASP A 23 16.53 6.28 -2.21
N PRO A 24 17.29 6.94 -1.31
CA PRO A 24 16.95 7.05 0.10
C PRO A 24 15.69 7.89 0.38
N ASP A 25 15.20 8.65 -0.59
CA ASP A 25 14.00 9.49 -0.49
C ASP A 25 12.76 8.79 -1.07
N ALA A 26 12.94 7.61 -1.68
CA ALA A 26 11.84 6.83 -2.23
C ALA A 26 10.78 6.46 -1.18
N ALA A 27 9.54 6.69 -1.55
CA ALA A 27 8.31 6.33 -0.87
C ALA A 27 7.41 5.51 -1.80
N VAL A 28 6.46 4.80 -1.20
CA VAL A 28 5.36 4.15 -1.93
C VAL A 28 4.14 5.09 -1.83
N ARG A 29 3.47 5.37 -2.94
CA ARG A 29 2.20 6.10 -2.97
C ARG A 29 1.07 5.21 -3.47
N MET A 30 -0.05 5.22 -2.74
CA MET A 30 -1.33 4.67 -3.16
C MET A 30 -2.21 5.79 -3.71
N GLN A 31 -2.55 5.71 -4.99
CA GLN A 31 -3.37 6.71 -5.69
C GLN A 31 -4.55 6.05 -6.40
N ARG A 32 -5.58 6.86 -6.71
CA ARG A 32 -6.74 6.35 -7.46
C ARG A 32 -6.34 6.04 -8.89
N SER A 33 -6.88 4.95 -9.42
CA SER A 33 -6.71 4.52 -10.80
C SER A 33 -8.07 4.27 -11.45
N ALA A 34 -8.10 4.15 -12.78
CA ALA A 34 -9.35 3.93 -13.53
C ALA A 34 -10.10 2.64 -13.11
N VAL A 35 -9.39 1.68 -12.52
CA VAL A 35 -9.91 0.37 -12.10
C VAL A 35 -9.88 0.16 -10.58
N GLY A 36 -9.62 1.21 -9.79
CA GLY A 36 -9.54 1.12 -8.33
C GLY A 36 -8.40 1.96 -7.77
N VAL A 37 -7.35 1.29 -7.31
CA VAL A 37 -6.12 1.93 -6.81
C VAL A 37 -4.89 1.37 -7.51
N GLU A 38 -3.82 2.15 -7.49
CA GLU A 38 -2.50 1.72 -7.90
C GLU A 38 -1.44 2.13 -6.87
N PHE A 39 -0.36 1.36 -6.82
CA PHE A 39 0.77 1.60 -5.93
C PHE A 39 1.98 1.92 -6.79
N VAL A 40 2.56 3.11 -6.58
CA VAL A 40 3.68 3.63 -7.36
C VAL A 40 4.82 4.03 -6.45
N LEU A 41 6.05 3.94 -6.96
CA LEU A 41 7.22 4.49 -6.27
C LEU A 41 7.38 5.96 -6.64
N THR A 42 7.65 6.80 -5.66
CA THR A 42 7.86 8.23 -5.85
C THR A 42 8.81 8.77 -4.80
N ASP A 43 9.64 9.74 -5.16
CA ASP A 43 10.46 10.54 -4.25
C ASP A 43 9.79 11.85 -3.82
N GLU A 44 8.60 12.15 -4.37
CA GLU A 44 7.86 13.38 -4.08
C GLU A 44 6.59 13.08 -3.28
N ARG A 45 6.25 13.96 -2.32
CA ARG A 45 4.98 13.93 -1.60
C ARG A 45 4.07 15.05 -2.11
N ALA A 46 2.83 14.72 -2.48
CA ALA A 46 1.83 15.71 -2.82
C ALA A 46 1.25 16.37 -1.55
N GLU A 47 0.82 17.62 -1.65
CA GLU A 47 0.23 18.35 -0.51
C GLU A 47 -1.03 17.68 0.04
N THR A 48 -1.74 16.95 -0.81
CA THR A 48 -2.96 16.19 -0.48
C THR A 48 -2.67 14.75 -0.05
N ASP A 49 -1.41 14.31 0.02
CA ASP A 49 -1.09 12.97 0.47
C ASP A 49 -1.17 12.87 2.00
N GLU A 50 -2.00 11.95 2.48
CA GLU A 50 -1.98 11.49 3.86
C GLU A 50 -0.80 10.52 4.04
N LEU A 51 0.00 10.72 5.07
CA LEU A 51 1.08 9.79 5.42
C LEU A 51 0.53 8.75 6.39
N VAL A 52 0.44 7.51 5.92
CA VAL A 52 -0.05 6.39 6.71
C VAL A 52 1.16 5.53 7.13
N PRO A 53 1.50 5.52 8.44
CA PRO A 53 2.57 4.68 8.94
C PRO A 53 2.16 3.21 8.91
N GLY A 54 3.00 2.37 8.31
CA GLY A 54 2.93 0.92 8.41
C GLY A 54 3.94 0.37 9.42
N ASP A 55 3.93 -0.95 9.62
CA ASP A 55 5.01 -1.60 10.36
C ASP A 55 6.28 -1.52 9.50
N ALA A 56 7.28 -0.73 9.91
CA ALA A 56 8.56 -0.57 9.23
C ALA A 56 8.51 -0.04 7.76
N PHE A 57 7.44 0.65 7.36
CA PHE A 57 7.37 1.41 6.10
C PHE A 57 6.45 2.63 6.25
N GLU A 58 6.52 3.54 5.28
CA GLU A 58 5.60 4.68 5.16
C GLU A 58 4.90 4.63 3.81
N LEU A 59 3.57 4.77 3.81
CA LEU A 59 2.75 4.82 2.60
C LEU A 59 2.12 6.22 2.47
N LEU A 60 2.36 6.86 1.34
CA LEU A 60 1.62 8.05 0.94
C LEU A 60 0.27 7.63 0.37
N VAL A 61 -0.81 8.25 0.82
CA VAL A 61 -2.17 7.88 0.42
C VAL A 61 -2.89 9.12 -0.09
N GLU A 62 -3.38 9.05 -1.32
CA GLU A 62 -4.22 10.10 -1.88
C GLU A 62 -5.45 10.34 -1.00
N GLU A 63 -5.78 11.61 -0.74
CA GLU A 63 -6.89 12.02 0.13
C GLU A 63 -8.22 11.32 -0.21
N GLY A 64 -8.91 10.87 0.84
CA GLY A 64 -10.25 10.26 0.74
C GLY A 64 -10.25 8.80 0.30
N LEU A 65 -9.09 8.14 0.31
CA LEU A 65 -9.01 6.68 0.22
C LEU A 65 -9.21 6.05 1.59
N GLU A 66 -10.08 5.05 1.66
CA GLU A 66 -10.43 4.35 2.90
C GLU A 66 -10.63 2.86 2.62
N GLY A 67 -10.15 2.01 3.53
CA GLY A 67 -10.26 0.56 3.35
C GLY A 67 -9.10 -0.24 3.93
N THR A 68 -9.03 -1.50 3.52
CA THR A 68 -7.96 -2.43 3.91
C THR A 68 -7.11 -2.75 2.69
N VAL A 69 -5.82 -2.41 2.74
CA VAL A 69 -4.84 -2.84 1.76
C VAL A 69 -4.59 -4.34 1.94
N ASP A 70 -4.75 -5.09 0.85
CA ASP A 70 -4.57 -6.53 0.82
C ASP A 70 -3.82 -6.98 -0.43
N VAL A 71 -3.42 -8.26 -0.46
CA VAL A 71 -2.69 -8.88 -1.57
C VAL A 71 -3.55 -9.96 -2.21
N VAL A 72 -3.64 -9.96 -3.54
CA VAL A 72 -4.38 -10.96 -4.32
C VAL A 72 -3.42 -11.88 -5.07
N GLU A 73 -3.63 -13.18 -4.91
CA GLU A 73 -2.97 -14.24 -5.67
C GLU A 73 -3.51 -14.36 -7.10
N PRO A 74 -2.69 -14.85 -8.04
CA PRO A 74 -1.31 -15.36 -7.88
C PRO A 74 -0.21 -14.32 -8.17
N HIS A 75 -0.55 -13.04 -8.26
CA HIS A 75 0.36 -12.00 -8.79
C HIS A 75 0.96 -11.08 -7.72
N ASP A 76 0.81 -11.42 -6.43
CA ASP A 76 1.18 -10.55 -5.31
C ASP A 76 0.66 -9.11 -5.48
N ARG A 77 -0.52 -8.97 -6.09
CA ARG A 77 -1.04 -7.67 -6.47
C ARG A 77 -1.69 -7.00 -5.27
N LEU A 78 -1.16 -5.85 -4.89
CA LEU A 78 -1.78 -4.99 -3.87
C LEU A 78 -3.10 -4.41 -4.39
N ILE A 79 -4.13 -4.47 -3.55
CA ILE A 79 -5.46 -3.91 -3.78
C ILE A 79 -5.91 -3.13 -2.54
N LEU A 80 -6.85 -2.21 -2.71
CA LEU A 80 -7.59 -1.59 -1.61
C LEU A 80 -9.00 -2.17 -1.58
N ARG A 81 -9.37 -2.82 -0.48
CA ARG A 81 -10.73 -3.31 -0.25
C ARG A 81 -11.55 -2.28 0.51
N PRO A 82 -12.82 -2.09 0.12
CA PRO A 82 -13.68 -1.13 0.80
C PRO A 82 -13.87 -1.51 2.28
N PRO A 83 -14.10 -0.51 3.15
CA PRO A 83 -14.36 -0.77 4.57
C PRO A 83 -15.62 -1.62 4.73
N GLY A 84 -15.51 -2.72 5.49
CA GLY A 84 -16.59 -3.69 5.72
C GLY A 84 -16.43 -5.03 4.99
N ASP A 85 -15.47 -5.14 4.08
CA ASP A 85 -15.09 -6.40 3.43
C ASP A 85 -14.15 -7.19 4.36
N ALA A 86 -14.69 -8.18 5.08
CA ALA A 86 -14.03 -8.85 6.20
C ALA A 86 -13.22 -10.11 5.82
N GLU A 87 -13.20 -10.50 4.55
CA GLU A 87 -12.55 -11.73 4.10
C GLU A 87 -11.02 -11.58 4.04
N ARG A 88 -10.33 -11.57 5.17
CA ARG A 88 -8.85 -11.54 5.22
C ARG A 88 -8.26 -12.55 4.23
N SER A 89 -7.44 -12.11 3.27
CA SER A 89 -6.68 -13.06 2.45
C SER A 89 -5.73 -13.80 3.37
N VAL A 90 -5.99 -15.10 3.53
CA VAL A 90 -5.16 -16.00 4.34
C VAL A 90 -4.09 -16.52 3.40
N LYS A 91 -2.82 -16.20 3.69
CA LYS A 91 -1.67 -16.76 2.97
C LYS A 91 -1.80 -18.29 2.96
N PRO A 92 -1.88 -18.98 1.80
CA PRO A 92 -1.88 -20.43 1.79
C PRO A 92 -0.54 -20.94 2.35
N HIS A 93 -0.63 -21.92 3.23
CA HIS A 93 0.52 -22.57 3.89
C HIS A 93 1.37 -23.35 2.89
#